data_AF-A0A2D7K4H8-F1
#
_entry.id   AF-A0A2D7K4H8-F1
#
_cell.length_a   1.000
_cell.length_b   1.000
_cell.length_c   1.000
_cell.angle_alpha   90.00
_cell.angle_beta   90.00
_cell.angle_gamma   90.00
#
_symmetry.space_group_name_H-M   'P 1'
#
loop_
_entity.id
_entity.type
_entity.pdbx_description
1 polymer ?
#
loop_
_entity_poly.entity_id
_entity_poly.type
_entity_poly.pdbx_seq_one_letter_code
_entity_poly.pdbx_strand_id
1 'polypeptide(L)'
;MGKLEDKVNDILGIKEESTPVGEMILQENKVPVPRKEDPKKDDIENDYKYSRENYYNLIERGQDAIQGILDVAKEGQHPRAYEVAGALIKNVADTVDKLQDLQSKLAKLKDVPNKTTANIKNALFVGSTTELQKMLNKDKDMKKVVEPDKEKTNE
;
A
#
# COMPACT_ATOMS: atom_id res chain seq x y z
N MET A 1 -2.02 -9.16 56.75
CA MET A 1 -2.15 -7.83 56.13
C MET A 1 -2.44 -6.84 57.22
N GLY A 2 -1.70 -5.74 57.21
CA GLY A 2 -1.48 -4.89 58.37
C GLY A 2 -2.61 -3.90 58.58
N LYS A 3 -3.01 -3.71 59.84
CA LYS A 3 -4.03 -2.75 60.30
C LYS A 3 -3.83 -1.29 59.82
N LEU A 4 -2.68 -0.97 59.23
CA LEU A 4 -2.38 0.32 58.61
C LEU A 4 -2.96 0.42 57.21
N GLU A 5 -2.90 -0.67 56.43
CA GLU A 5 -3.48 -0.78 55.08
C GLU A 5 -4.99 -0.54 55.16
N ASP A 6 -5.66 -1.17 56.14
CA ASP A 6 -7.11 -1.01 56.37
C ASP A 6 -7.50 0.45 56.67
N LYS A 7 -6.71 1.15 57.49
CA LYS A 7 -7.00 2.56 57.85
C LYS A 7 -6.73 3.52 56.70
N VAL A 8 -5.73 3.24 55.89
CA VAL A 8 -5.42 4.04 54.70
C VAL A 8 -6.51 3.87 53.65
N ASN A 9 -7.03 2.65 53.46
CA ASN A 9 -8.14 2.38 52.56
C ASN A 9 -9.45 3.06 53.00
N ASP A 10 -9.72 3.09 54.31
CA ASP A 10 -10.91 3.73 54.88
C ASP A 10 -10.88 5.26 54.73
N ILE A 11 -9.72 5.90 54.93
CA ILE A 11 -9.51 7.34 54.71
C ILE A 11 -9.64 7.69 53.22
N LEU A 12 -9.18 6.81 52.34
CA LEU A 12 -9.25 7.01 50.89
C LEU A 12 -10.62 6.63 50.29
N GLY A 13 -11.58 6.19 51.12
CA GLY A 13 -12.93 5.79 50.67
C GLY A 13 -12.93 4.55 49.77
N ILE A 14 -11.84 3.78 49.76
CA ILE A 14 -11.70 2.55 48.99
C ILE A 14 -12.26 1.43 49.87
N LYS A 15 -13.58 1.29 49.90
CA LYS A 15 -14.17 0.04 50.35
C LYS A 15 -13.62 -1.06 49.45
N GLU A 16 -13.15 -2.15 50.05
CA GLU A 16 -12.87 -3.42 49.37
C GLU A 16 -14.17 -4.06 48.83
N GLU A 17 -14.92 -3.29 48.04
CA GLU A 17 -15.79 -3.87 47.04
C GLU A 17 -14.87 -4.08 45.85
N SER A 18 -14.59 -5.35 45.58
CA SER A 18 -13.98 -5.86 44.37
C SER A 18 -14.79 -5.36 43.16
N THR A 19 -14.60 -4.09 42.82
CA THR A 19 -14.91 -3.58 41.50
C THR A 19 -13.99 -4.35 40.58
N PRO A 20 -14.51 -5.09 39.60
CA PRO A 20 -13.69 -5.86 38.70
C PRO A 20 -12.99 -4.87 37.76
N VAL A 21 -11.90 -4.26 38.23
CA VAL A 21 -10.96 -3.52 37.39
C VAL A 21 -10.45 -4.43 36.26
N GLY A 22 -10.50 -5.76 36.47
CA GLY A 22 -10.22 -6.78 35.45
C GLY A 22 -11.25 -6.88 34.32
N GLU A 23 -12.51 -6.45 34.48
CA GLU A 23 -13.52 -6.54 33.40
C GLU A 23 -13.44 -5.39 32.39
N MET A 24 -12.87 -4.23 32.76
CA MET A 24 -12.62 -3.15 31.80
C MET A 24 -11.43 -3.45 30.85
N ILE A 25 -10.58 -4.43 31.18
CA ILE A 25 -9.43 -4.83 30.35
C ILE A 25 -9.84 -5.87 29.28
N LEU A 26 -11.03 -6.46 29.40
CA LEU A 26 -11.58 -7.46 28.49
C LEU A 26 -12.64 -6.86 27.55
N GLN A 27 -12.52 -5.58 27.19
CA GLN A 27 -13.03 -5.16 25.89
C GLN A 27 -12.20 -5.89 24.83
N GLU A 28 -12.67 -7.09 24.50
CA GLU A 28 -12.26 -7.91 23.38
C GLU A 28 -11.95 -6.96 22.23
N ASN A 29 -10.65 -6.81 21.95
CA ASN A 29 -10.12 -5.89 20.96
C ASN A 29 -10.49 -6.44 19.58
N LYS A 30 -11.79 -6.48 19.27
CA LYS A 30 -12.30 -6.90 17.98
C LYS A 30 -11.81 -5.84 17.03
N VAL A 31 -10.85 -6.27 16.21
CA VAL A 31 -10.38 -5.48 15.08
C VAL A 31 -11.61 -4.93 14.37
N PRO A 32 -11.68 -3.60 14.12
CA PRO A 32 -12.87 -2.92 13.61
C PRO A 32 -13.48 -3.60 12.38
N VAL A 33 -12.62 -4.25 11.60
CA VAL A 33 -12.97 -5.08 10.46
C VAL A 33 -12.39 -6.47 10.69
N PRO A 34 -13.21 -7.54 10.76
CA PRO A 34 -12.70 -8.90 10.74
C PRO A 34 -12.14 -9.20 9.34
N ARG A 35 -10.91 -9.73 9.28
CA ARG A 35 -10.31 -10.14 8.01
C ARG A 35 -11.13 -11.29 7.41
N LYS A 36 -11.74 -11.05 6.25
CA LYS A 36 -12.41 -12.08 5.45
C LYS A 36 -11.47 -12.49 4.32
N GLU A 37 -10.85 -13.66 4.47
CA GLU A 37 -10.05 -14.27 3.41
C GLU A 37 -10.99 -15.12 2.55
N ASP A 38 -11.24 -14.70 1.31
CA ASP A 38 -11.92 -15.53 0.32
C ASP A 38 -10.88 -16.46 -0.33
N PRO A 39 -10.89 -17.78 -0.10
CA PRO A 39 -9.88 -18.70 -0.65
C PRO A 39 -9.94 -18.86 -2.17
N LYS A 40 -10.91 -18.21 -2.83
CA LYS A 40 -11.10 -18.20 -4.28
C LYS A 40 -10.52 -16.96 -4.97
N LYS A 41 -10.03 -15.99 -4.22
CA LYS A 41 -9.45 -14.74 -4.74
C LYS A 41 -7.98 -14.66 -4.42
N ASP A 42 -7.23 -14.01 -5.31
CA ASP A 42 -5.82 -13.72 -5.08
C ASP A 42 -5.65 -12.93 -3.77
N ASP A 43 -4.60 -13.25 -3.02
CA ASP A 43 -4.27 -12.60 -1.75
C ASP A 43 -4.23 -11.07 -1.88
N ILE A 44 -3.78 -10.57 -3.03
CA ILE A 44 -3.71 -9.15 -3.37
C ILE A 44 -5.10 -8.49 -3.33
N GLU A 45 -6.13 -9.14 -3.87
CA GLU A 45 -7.48 -8.57 -3.90
C GLU A 45 -8.13 -8.61 -2.51
N ASN A 46 -7.88 -9.68 -1.76
CA ASN A 46 -8.34 -9.82 -0.37
C ASN A 46 -7.71 -8.76 0.53
N ASP A 47 -6.39 -8.59 0.48
CA ASP A 47 -5.65 -7.58 1.26
C ASP A 47 -6.03 -6.15 0.86
N TYR A 48 -6.26 -5.89 -0.43
CA TYR A 48 -6.75 -4.61 -0.92
C TYR A 48 -8.12 -4.28 -0.32
N LYS A 49 -9.08 -5.22 -0.38
CA LYS A 49 -10.43 -5.02 0.12
C LYS A 49 -10.42 -4.80 1.64
N TYR A 50 -9.68 -5.64 2.37
CA TYR A 50 -9.53 -5.51 3.81
C TYR A 50 -8.92 -4.17 4.22
N SER A 51 -7.83 -3.77 3.57
CA SER A 51 -7.17 -2.50 3.85
C SER A 51 -8.09 -1.31 3.54
N ARG A 52 -8.81 -1.34 2.41
CA ARG A 52 -9.78 -0.30 2.03
C ARG A 52 -10.91 -0.17 3.05
N GLU A 53 -11.51 -1.28 3.47
CA GLU A 53 -12.55 -1.28 4.50
C GLU A 53 -12.02 -0.75 5.84
N ASN A 54 -10.79 -1.10 6.21
CA ASN A 54 -10.16 -0.58 7.43
C ASN A 54 -9.94 0.94 7.36
N TYR A 55 -9.45 1.46 6.23
CA TYR A 55 -9.27 2.90 6.05
C TYR A 55 -10.60 3.66 6.14
N TYR A 56 -11.68 3.14 5.55
CA TYR A 56 -13.00 3.77 5.69
C TYR A 56 -13.48 3.80 7.14
N ASN A 57 -13.33 2.70 7.88
CA ASN A 57 -13.67 2.66 9.31
C ASN A 57 -12.84 3.65 10.13
N LEU A 58 -11.55 3.81 9.83
CA LEU A 58 -10.70 4.80 10.49
C LEU A 58 -11.13 6.23 10.17
N ILE A 59 -11.51 6.52 8.93
CA ILE A 59 -11.97 7.85 8.52
C ILE A 59 -13.29 8.20 9.20
N GLU A 60 -14.27 7.28 9.20
CA GLU A 60 -15.58 7.48 9.81
C GLU A 60 -15.47 7.71 11.32
N ARG A 61 -14.75 6.83 12.03
CA ARG A 61 -14.50 7.01 13.47
C ARG A 61 -13.65 8.24 13.77
N GLY A 62 -12.75 8.60 12.87
CA GLY A 62 -11.97 9.82 12.96
C GLY A 62 -12.84 11.07 12.87
N GLN A 63 -13.80 11.08 11.95
CA GLN A 63 -14.79 12.17 11.80
C GLN A 63 -15.69 12.30 13.03
N ASP A 64 -16.19 11.18 13.55
CA ASP A 64 -16.99 11.17 14.78
C ASP A 64 -16.19 11.69 15.99
N ALA A 65 -14.92 11.27 16.12
CA ALA A 65 -14.03 11.75 17.17
C ALA A 65 -13.74 13.25 17.03
N ILE A 66 -13.53 13.74 15.80
CA ILE A 66 -13.34 15.17 15.53
C ILE A 66 -14.60 15.95 15.94
N GLN A 67 -15.79 15.45 15.60
CA GLN A 67 -17.05 16.09 15.97
C GLN A 67 -17.24 16.13 17.49
N GLY A 68 -17.01 15.01 18.18
CA GLY A 68 -17.09 14.95 19.64
C GLY A 68 -16.10 15.90 20.34
N ILE A 69 -14.88 16.02 19.84
CA ILE A 69 -13.91 16.98 20.37
C ILE A 69 -14.34 18.42 20.06
N LEU A 70 -14.91 18.68 18.88
CA LEU A 70 -15.41 20.00 18.53
C LEU A 70 -16.57 20.42 19.44
N ASP A 71 -17.46 19.50 19.81
CA ASP A 71 -18.57 19.77 20.69
C ASP A 71 -18.07 20.06 22.12
N VAL A 72 -17.11 19.28 22.63
CA VAL A 72 -16.41 19.58 23.89
C VAL A 72 -15.67 20.93 23.82
N ALA A 73 -15.06 21.25 22.69
CA ALA A 73 -14.36 22.52 22.48
C ALA A 73 -15.31 23.72 22.49
N LYS A 74 -16.52 23.57 21.94
CA LYS A 74 -17.58 24.58 21.97
C LYS A 74 -18.15 24.77 23.37
N GLU A 75 -18.42 23.69 24.10
CA GLU A 75 -18.98 23.73 25.45
C GLU A 75 -17.96 24.24 26.48
N GLY A 76 -16.72 23.77 26.40
CA GLY A 76 -15.65 24.11 27.35
C GLY A 76 -14.88 25.38 27.02
N GLN A 77 -15.09 25.99 25.85
CA GLN A 77 -14.32 27.14 25.34
C GLN A 77 -12.78 26.97 25.46
N HIS A 78 -12.28 25.73 25.40
CA HIS A 78 -10.86 25.45 25.56
C HIS A 78 -10.13 25.58 24.21
N PRO A 79 -9.27 26.59 24.00
CA PRO A 79 -8.52 26.75 22.74
C PRO A 79 -7.63 25.54 22.42
N ARG A 80 -7.18 24.83 23.45
CA ARG A 80 -6.41 23.58 23.33
C ARG A 80 -7.17 22.47 22.60
N ALA A 81 -8.49 22.38 22.77
CA ALA A 81 -9.30 21.35 22.13
C ALA A 81 -9.36 21.55 20.61
N TYR A 82 -9.34 22.80 20.12
CA TYR A 82 -9.25 23.10 18.69
C TYR A 82 -7.89 22.74 18.10
N GLU A 83 -6.79 22.91 18.84
CA GLU A 83 -5.46 22.47 18.40
C GLU A 83 -5.41 20.94 18.23
N VAL A 84 -5.96 20.21 19.20
CA VAL A 84 -6.03 18.74 19.15
C VAL A 84 -6.97 18.29 18.03
N ALA A 85 -8.10 18.96 17.81
CA ALA A 85 -8.97 18.71 16.68
C ALA A 85 -8.24 18.92 15.34
N GLY A 86 -7.45 19.99 15.21
CA GLY A 86 -6.61 20.23 14.03
C GLY A 86 -5.57 19.13 13.79
N ALA A 87 -4.93 18.64 14.85
CA ALA A 87 -4.01 17.50 14.76
C ALA A 87 -4.73 16.20 14.35
N LEU A 88 -5.93 15.95 14.86
CA LEU A 88 -6.75 14.80 14.48
C LEU A 88 -7.23 14.88 13.02
N ILE A 89 -7.67 16.06 12.57
CA ILE A 89 -8.03 16.29 11.16
C ILE A 89 -6.84 15.98 10.25
N LYS A 90 -5.63 16.40 10.62
CA LYS A 90 -4.42 16.06 9.88
C LYS A 90 -4.20 14.55 9.81
N ASN A 91 -4.33 13.83 10.93
CA ASN A 91 -4.20 12.38 10.94
C ASN A 91 -5.26 11.69 10.05
N VAL A 92 -6.52 12.19 10.05
CA VAL A 92 -7.57 11.68 9.16
C VAL A 92 -7.23 11.98 7.69
N ALA A 93 -6.74 13.17 7.37
CA ALA A 93 -6.29 13.52 6.03
C ALA A 93 -5.16 12.58 5.55
N ASP A 94 -4.16 12.32 6.40
CA ASP A 94 -3.08 11.38 6.09
C ASP A 94 -3.61 9.95 5.84
N THR A 95 -4.69 9.53 6.52
CA THR A 95 -5.35 8.23 6.24
C THR A 95 -6.13 8.21 4.92
N VAL A 96 -6.74 9.34 4.52
CA VAL A 96 -7.38 9.50 3.22
C VAL A 96 -6.34 9.46 2.09
N ASP A 97 -5.20 10.12 2.27
CA ASP A 97 -4.10 10.09 1.31
C ASP A 97 -3.55 8.66 1.13
N LYS A 98 -3.40 7.91 2.23
CA LYS A 98 -3.02 6.49 2.18
C LYS A 98 -4.05 5.64 1.44
N LEU A 99 -5.35 5.92 1.59
CA LEU A 99 -6.40 5.26 0.83
C LEU A 99 -6.27 5.55 -0.68
N GLN A 100 -5.93 6.79 -1.07
CA GLN A 100 -5.71 7.17 -2.46
C GLN A 100 -4.44 6.51 -3.05
N ASP A 101 -3.35 6.47 -2.28
CA ASP A 101 -2.11 5.81 -2.70
C ASP A 101 -2.32 4.29 -2.86
N LEU A 102 -3.13 3.68 -2.01
CA LEU A 102 -3.50 2.27 -2.13
C LEU A 102 -4.23 1.98 -3.45
N GLN A 103 -5.17 2.84 -3.86
CA GLN A 103 -5.83 2.72 -5.17
C GLN A 103 -4.83 2.86 -6.32
N SER A 104 -3.93 3.84 -6.23
CA SER A 104 -2.87 4.08 -7.21
C SER A 104 -1.93 2.88 -7.34
N LYS A 105 -1.56 2.24 -6.22
CA LYS A 105 -0.71 1.05 -6.19
C LYS A 105 -1.39 -0.16 -6.80
N LEU A 106 -2.67 -0.41 -6.50
CA LEU A 106 -3.40 -1.50 -7.13
C LEU A 106 -3.56 -1.29 -8.64
N ALA A 107 -3.82 -0.06 -9.08
CA ALA A 107 -3.87 0.27 -10.51
C ALA A 107 -2.52 -0.03 -11.19
N LYS A 108 -1.40 0.40 -10.61
CA LYS A 108 -0.05 0.11 -11.12
C LYS A 108 0.28 -1.39 -11.11
N LEU A 109 -0.19 -2.13 -10.11
CA LEU A 109 0.05 -3.59 -10.02
C LEU A 109 -0.77 -4.37 -11.04
N LYS A 110 -1.99 -3.90 -11.35
CA LYS A 110 -2.84 -4.47 -12.40
C LYS A 110 -2.38 -4.06 -13.80
N ASP A 111 -1.72 -2.93 -13.93
CA ASP A 111 -1.06 -2.49 -15.17
C ASP A 111 0.28 -3.22 -15.36
N VAL A 112 0.22 -4.56 -15.44
CA VAL A 112 1.34 -5.36 -15.91
C VAL A 112 1.56 -4.98 -17.37
N PRO A 113 2.80 -4.63 -17.79
CA PRO A 113 3.11 -4.34 -19.18
C PRO A 113 3.12 -5.66 -19.98
N ASN A 114 1.95 -6.27 -20.19
CA ASN A 114 1.72 -7.28 -21.23
C ASN A 114 1.63 -6.65 -22.63
N LYS A 115 2.02 -5.38 -22.76
CA LYS A 115 2.37 -4.74 -24.02
C LYS A 115 3.88 -4.58 -24.12
N THR A 116 4.64 -5.67 -24.00
CA THR A 116 5.79 -5.78 -24.89
C THR A 116 5.21 -5.71 -26.29
N THR A 117 5.37 -4.56 -26.95
CA THR A 117 5.12 -4.42 -28.38
C THR A 117 5.98 -5.47 -29.05
N ALA A 118 5.43 -6.67 -29.26
CA ALA A 118 6.09 -7.79 -29.91
C ALA A 118 6.19 -7.47 -31.40
N ASN A 119 6.98 -6.46 -31.74
CA ASN A 119 7.52 -6.27 -33.07
C ASN A 119 8.81 -7.10 -33.20
N ILE A 120 8.78 -8.33 -32.68
CA ILE A 120 9.78 -9.36 -32.96
C ILE A 120 9.38 -9.99 -34.29
N LYS A 121 9.42 -9.22 -35.38
CA LYS A 121 9.13 -9.79 -36.71
C LYS A 121 10.27 -10.66 -37.24
N ASN A 122 11.52 -10.42 -36.80
CA ASN A 122 12.70 -10.97 -37.50
C ASN A 122 13.81 -11.57 -36.59
N ALA A 123 13.61 -11.74 -35.28
CA ALA A 123 14.70 -12.23 -34.40
C ALA A 123 14.72 -13.76 -34.19
N LEU A 124 13.66 -14.47 -34.62
CA LEU A 124 13.58 -15.94 -34.51
C LEU A 124 13.62 -16.55 -35.90
N PHE A 125 14.81 -17.00 -36.32
CA PHE A 125 14.96 -17.76 -37.55
C PHE A 125 14.55 -19.22 -37.31
N VAL A 126 13.37 -19.60 -37.81
CA VAL A 126 12.87 -20.98 -37.78
C VAL A 126 13.36 -21.74 -39.01
N GLY A 127 14.60 -22.23 -38.99
CA GLY A 127 15.19 -23.01 -40.08
C GLY A 127 16.37 -23.89 -39.64
N SER A 128 16.86 -24.75 -40.53
CA SER A 128 18.01 -25.63 -40.24
C SER A 128 19.29 -24.80 -40.06
N THR A 129 20.21 -25.26 -39.20
CA THR A 129 21.53 -24.64 -39.00
C THR A 129 22.32 -24.45 -40.31
N THR A 130 22.07 -25.32 -41.29
CA THR A 130 22.64 -25.27 -42.63
C THR A 130 22.20 -24.03 -43.41
N GLU A 131 20.97 -23.55 -43.18
CA GLU A 131 20.36 -22.43 -43.88
C GLU A 131 20.82 -21.08 -43.29
N LEU A 132 21.02 -21.02 -41.97
CA LEU A 132 21.72 -19.92 -41.29
C LEU A 132 23.15 -19.75 -41.79
N GLN A 133 23.87 -20.86 -41.97
CA GLN A 133 25.25 -20.84 -42.45
C GLN A 133 25.36 -20.34 -43.89
N LYS A 134 24.38 -20.67 -44.76
CA LYS A 134 24.30 -20.15 -46.13
C LYS A 134 24.04 -18.64 -46.16
N MET A 135 23.18 -18.11 -45.28
CA MET A 135 22.95 -16.67 -45.16
C MET A 135 24.22 -15.94 -44.70
N LEU A 136 24.88 -16.43 -43.66
CA LEU A 136 26.09 -15.81 -43.12
C LEU A 136 27.27 -15.81 -44.11
N ASN A 137 27.33 -16.81 -45.01
CA ASN A 137 28.37 -16.89 -46.04
C ASN A 137 28.09 -15.98 -47.24
N LYS A 138 26.81 -15.81 -47.66
CA LYS A 138 26.44 -14.87 -48.73
C LYS A 138 26.83 -13.42 -48.40
N ASP A 139 26.69 -13.01 -47.14
CA ASP A 139 27.06 -11.66 -46.71
C ASP A 139 28.57 -11.41 -46.73
N LYS A 140 29.39 -12.47 -46.61
CA LYS A 140 30.85 -12.38 -46.74
C LYS A 140 31.30 -12.20 -48.18
N ASP A 141 30.56 -12.77 -49.13
CA ASP A 141 30.89 -12.69 -50.56
C ASP A 141 30.55 -11.31 -51.16
N MET A 142 29.57 -10.58 -50.59
CA MET A 142 29.22 -9.23 -51.04
C MET A 142 30.22 -8.13 -50.65
N LYS A 143 31.11 -8.36 -49.67
CA LYS A 143 32.13 -7.38 -49.25
C LYS A 143 33.39 -7.34 -50.14
N LYS A 144 33.50 -8.20 -51.15
CA LYS A 144 34.68 -8.29 -52.03
C LYS A 144 34.58 -7.49 -53.34
N VAL A 145 33.46 -6.81 -53.61
CA VAL A 145 33.26 -6.06 -54.87
C VAL A 145 33.21 -4.56 -54.62
N VAL A 146 34.27 -3.98 -54.05
CA VAL A 146 34.60 -2.55 -54.21
C VAL A 146 36.13 -2.41 -54.17
N GLU A 147 36.80 -2.71 -55.28
CA GLU A 147 38.13 -2.16 -55.56
C GLU A 147 37.95 -1.02 -56.58
N PRO A 148 38.48 0.19 -56.33
CA PRO A 148 38.38 1.30 -57.28
C PRO A 148 39.36 1.12 -58.44
N ASP A 149 38.84 1.12 -59.67
CA ASP A 149 39.63 1.15 -60.89
C ASP A 149 40.56 2.37 -60.92
N LYS A 150 41.87 2.11 -61.05
CA LYS A 150 42.86 3.14 -61.33
C LYS A 150 42.78 3.52 -62.81
N GLU A 151 42.36 4.75 -63.07
CA GLU A 151 42.55 5.42 -64.36
C GLU A 151 44.03 5.32 -64.78
N LYS A 152 44.29 4.63 -65.90
CA LYS A 152 45.54 4.77 -66.63
C LYS A 152 45.34 5.88 -67.66
N THR A 153 46.00 7.00 -67.42
CA THR A 153 46.52 7.88 -68.46
C THR A 153 47.32 7.06 -69.48
N ASN A 154 47.07 7.30 -70.78
CA ASN A 154 48.05 7.36 -71.88
C ASN A 154 47.31 7.38 -73.24
N GLU A 155 47.12 8.57 -73.81
CA GLU A 155 47.69 9.04 -75.09
C GLU A 155 47.21 10.47 -75.39
#